data_AF-A0A0K0D507-F1
#
_entry.id   AF-A0A0K0D507-F1
#
_cell.length_a   1.000
_cell.length_b   1.000
_cell.length_c   1.000
_cell.angle_alpha   90.00
_cell.angle_beta   90.00
_cell.angle_gamma   90.00
#
_symmetry.space_group_name_H-M   'P 1'
#
loop_
_entity.id
_entity.type
_entity.pdbx_description
1 polymer ?
#
loop_
_entity_poly.entity_id
_entity_poly.type
_entity_poly.pdbx_seq_one_letter_code
_entity_poly.pdbx_strand_id
1 'polypeptide(L)'
;MFTSRNNLLIYRVNMSGENCYNLIDPPDVKLRRSSQELFLHGPRPSLSLFPSVVVNLAASAACCVPLREELFVCLRNGFIHHISWEGQVRADYSIKLSAVPFAHDQLQSKRSFFC
;
A
#
# COMPACT_ATOMS: atom_id res chain seq x y z
N MET A 1 -8.17 3.39 0.99
CA MET A 1 -8.40 4.79 1.46
C MET A 1 -8.91 4.74 2.89
N PHE A 2 -8.45 5.62 3.78
CA PHE A 2 -8.98 5.74 5.14
C PHE A 2 -10.00 6.88 5.24
N THR A 3 -10.98 6.73 6.13
CA THR A 3 -12.02 7.73 6.35
C THR A 3 -11.92 8.32 7.75
N SER A 4 -12.57 9.47 7.98
CA SER A 4 -12.74 10.09 9.30
C SER A 4 -13.55 9.24 10.30
N ARG A 5 -14.17 8.14 9.84
CA ARG A 5 -14.97 7.23 10.66
C ARG A 5 -14.22 5.92 11.00
N ASN A 6 -12.89 5.94 10.97
CA ASN A 6 -12.05 4.76 11.22
C ASN A 6 -12.34 3.58 10.28
N ASN A 7 -12.70 3.85 9.03
CA ASN A 7 -12.93 2.78 8.04
C ASN A 7 -11.84 2.75 6.98
N LEU A 8 -11.44 1.54 6.60
CA LEU A 8 -10.64 1.27 5.41
C LEU A 8 -11.55 0.87 4.26
N LEU A 9 -11.46 1.60 3.15
CA LEU A 9 -12.15 1.32 1.90
C LEU A 9 -11.17 0.69 0.91
N ILE A 10 -11.50 -0.51 0.43
CA ILE A 10 -10.78 -1.22 -0.62
C ILE A 10 -11.64 -1.19 -1.88
N TYR A 11 -11.03 -0.76 -2.98
CA TYR A 11 -11.67 -0.67 -4.28
C TYR A 11 -11.04 -1.66 -5.24
N ARG A 12 -11.87 -2.34 -6.03
CA ARG A 12 -11.41 -3.06 -7.21
C ARG A 12 -11.18 -2.05 -8.33
N VAL A 13 -9.99 -2.08 -8.91
CA VAL A 13 -9.60 -1.23 -10.03
C VAL A 13 -9.67 -2.06 -11.30
N ASN A 14 -10.47 -1.63 -12.26
CA ASN A 14 -10.43 -2.15 -13.63
C ASN A 14 -9.85 -1.07 -14.54
N MET A 15 -8.89 -1.44 -15.39
CA MET A 15 -8.31 -0.56 -16.39
C MET A 15 -8.80 -0.96 -17.79
N SER A 16 -9.09 0.02 -18.65
CA SER A 16 -9.32 -0.26 -20.06
C SER A 16 -7.98 -0.33 -20.80
N GLY A 17 -7.87 -1.32 -21.69
CA GLY A 17 -6.69 -1.55 -22.52
C GLY A 17 -5.53 -2.22 -21.77
N GLU A 18 -4.95 -3.23 -22.40
CA GLU A 18 -3.64 -3.76 -22.01
C GLU A 18 -2.55 -2.94 -22.71
N ASN A 19 -1.36 -2.82 -22.11
CA ASN A 19 -0.17 -2.28 -22.80
C ASN A 19 -0.27 -0.82 -23.28
N CYS A 20 -1.09 0.02 -22.65
CA CYS A 20 -1.41 1.39 -23.11
C CYS A 20 -0.22 2.38 -23.21
N TYR A 21 0.96 1.99 -22.72
CA TYR A 21 2.18 2.81 -22.74
C TYR A 21 3.39 2.03 -23.26
N ASN A 22 3.17 0.95 -24.01
CA ASN A 22 4.29 0.20 -24.59
C ASN A 22 5.00 1.04 -25.64
N LEU A 23 6.33 1.10 -25.50
CA LEU A 23 7.20 1.76 -26.46
C LEU A 23 7.48 0.78 -27.60
N ILE A 24 6.76 0.92 -28.72
CA ILE A 24 6.93 0.07 -29.90
C ILE A 24 7.73 0.85 -30.94
N ASP A 25 8.96 0.40 -31.20
CA ASP A 25 9.77 0.95 -32.28
C ASP A 25 9.24 0.50 -33.64
N PRO A 26 9.19 1.40 -34.65
CA PRO A 26 8.80 1.01 -35.99
C PRO A 26 9.80 -0.01 -36.60
N PRO A 27 9.33 -0.87 -37.52
CA PRO A 27 10.17 -1.92 -38.11
C PRO A 27 11.32 -1.36 -38.96
N ASP A 28 11.21 -0.13 -39.47
CA ASP A 28 12.29 0.56 -40.16
C ASP A 28 13.38 0.99 -39.16
N VAL A 29 14.57 0.41 -39.33
CA VAL A 29 15.77 0.69 -38.51
C VAL A 29 16.14 2.16 -38.50
N LYS A 30 15.88 2.90 -39.59
CA LYS A 30 16.19 4.34 -39.70
C LYS A 30 15.20 5.22 -38.94
N LEU A 31 14.03 4.68 -38.60
CA LEU A 31 12.97 5.37 -37.84
C LEU A 31 12.95 4.95 -36.37
N ARG A 32 13.86 4.08 -35.94
CA ARG A 32 13.99 3.70 -34.53
C ARG A 32 14.42 4.90 -33.71
N ARG A 33 13.94 4.95 -32.47
CA ARG A 33 14.22 6.07 -31.57
C ARG A 33 15.70 6.09 -31.20
N SER A 34 16.32 7.25 -31.32
CA SER A 34 17.68 7.53 -30.83
C SER A 34 17.69 8.11 -29.41
N SER A 35 16.51 8.45 -28.86
CA SER A 35 16.31 9.09 -27.55
C SER A 35 15.14 8.44 -26.79
N GLN A 36 15.18 8.53 -25.46
CA GLN A 36 14.09 8.13 -24.57
C GLN A 36 13.04 9.23 -24.36
N GLU A 37 13.15 10.38 -25.03
CA GLU A 37 12.09 11.39 -25.01
C GLU A 37 10.77 10.79 -25.51
N LEU A 38 9.76 10.90 -24.65
CA LEU A 38 8.64 9.98 -24.59
C LEU A 38 7.51 10.42 -25.53
N PHE A 39 7.49 9.95 -26.77
CA PHE A 39 6.31 10.04 -27.63
C PHE A 39 5.36 8.87 -27.33
N LEU A 40 4.54 9.00 -26.29
CA LEU A 40 3.49 8.02 -25.99
C LEU A 40 2.40 8.09 -27.08
N HIS A 41 2.41 7.13 -28.00
CA HIS A 41 1.32 6.92 -28.95
C HIS A 41 0.41 5.81 -28.42
N GLY A 42 -0.77 6.18 -27.94
CA GLY A 42 -1.78 5.24 -27.47
C GLY A 42 -3.01 5.94 -26.88
N PRO A 43 -4.20 5.32 -26.91
CA PRO A 43 -5.37 5.85 -26.22
C PRO A 43 -5.08 5.89 -24.72
N ARG A 44 -5.48 6.98 -24.05
CA ARG A 44 -5.36 7.10 -22.60
C ARG A 44 -6.21 6.00 -21.94
N PRO A 45 -5.64 5.13 -21.09
CA PRO A 45 -6.42 4.12 -20.39
C PRO A 45 -7.45 4.80 -19.48
N SER A 46 -8.66 4.26 -19.46
CA SER A 46 -9.71 4.66 -18.52
C SER A 46 -9.68 3.75 -17.31
N LEU A 47 -9.84 4.35 -16.12
CA LEU A 47 -9.89 3.61 -14.85
C LEU A 47 -11.33 3.61 -14.33
N SER A 48 -11.82 2.43 -13.96
CA SER A 48 -13.10 2.25 -13.27
C SER A 48 -12.85 1.69 -11.87
N LEU A 49 -13.35 2.41 -10.85
CA LEU A 49 -13.23 2.03 -9.45
C LEU A 49 -14.55 1.47 -8.94
N PHE A 50 -14.53 0.27 -8.38
CA PHE A 50 -15.69 -0.38 -7.78
C PHE A 50 -15.46 -0.56 -6.28
N PRO A 51 -16.34 -0.04 -5.41
CA PRO A 51 -16.25 -0.33 -3.98
C PRO A 51 -16.33 -1.84 -3.77
N SER A 52 -15.33 -2.43 -3.12
CA SER A 52 -15.24 -3.89 -2.95
C SER A 52 -15.45 -4.28 -1.49
N VAL A 53 -14.72 -3.64 -0.59
CA VAL A 53 -14.71 -4.02 0.83
C VAL A 53 -14.65 -2.76 1.71
N VAL A 54 -15.38 -2.81 2.82
CA VAL A 54 -15.31 -1.83 3.90
C VAL A 54 -14.90 -2.56 5.17
N VAL A 55 -13.77 -2.16 5.76
CA VAL A 55 -13.29 -2.71 7.03
C VAL A 55 -13.40 -1.63 8.10
N ASN A 56 -14.13 -1.95 9.17
CA ASN A 56 -14.22 -1.09 10.35
C ASN A 56 -12.99 -1.31 11.23
N LEU A 57 -12.20 -0.26 11.45
CA LEU A 57 -10.99 -0.31 12.25
C LEU A 57 -11.31 0.10 13.70
N ALA A 58 -10.64 -0.53 14.65
CA ALA A 58 -10.81 -0.23 16.08
C ALA A 58 -10.29 1.17 16.48
N ALA A 59 -9.46 1.79 15.64
CA ALA A 59 -8.95 3.14 15.80
C ALA A 59 -8.57 3.74 14.44
N SER A 60 -8.26 5.03 14.40
CA SER A 60 -7.82 5.67 13.16
C SER A 60 -6.49 5.08 12.67
N ALA A 61 -6.40 4.83 11.37
CA ALA A 61 -5.16 4.41 10.74
C ALA A 61 -4.14 5.56 10.72
N ALA A 62 -2.89 5.23 11.03
CA ALA A 62 -1.74 6.09 10.86
C ALA A 62 -1.08 5.89 9.49
N CYS A 63 -0.98 4.63 9.03
CA CYS A 63 -0.49 4.28 7.70
C CYS A 63 -1.01 2.90 7.25
N CYS A 64 -0.91 2.62 5.94
CA CYS A 64 -1.07 1.28 5.38
C CYS A 64 0.06 0.96 4.42
N VAL A 65 0.43 -0.31 4.37
CA VAL A 65 1.40 -0.85 3.40
C VAL A 65 0.83 -2.15 2.82
N PRO A 66 0.75 -2.28 1.48
CA PRO A 66 0.39 -3.55 0.86
C PRO A 66 1.54 -4.56 0.97
N LEU A 67 1.20 -5.82 1.25
CA LEU A 67 2.11 -6.96 1.18
C LEU A 67 1.40 -8.11 0.45
N ARG A 68 1.75 -8.33 -0.82
CA ARG A 68 1.24 -9.45 -1.64
C ARG A 68 -0.29 -9.54 -1.58
N GLU A 69 -0.85 -10.55 -0.91
CA GLU A 69 -2.29 -10.78 -0.77
C GLU A 69 -2.94 -10.05 0.42
N GLU A 70 -2.19 -9.16 1.08
CA GLU A 70 -2.58 -8.56 2.34
C GLU A 70 -2.21 -7.08 2.43
N LEU A 71 -2.74 -6.44 3.46
CA LEU A 71 -2.56 -5.06 3.84
C LEU A 71 -2.16 -5.02 5.31
N PHE A 72 -1.03 -4.39 5.60
CA PHE A 72 -0.71 -3.94 6.94
C PHE A 72 -1.38 -2.60 7.19
N VAL A 73 -2.06 -2.47 8.32
CA VAL A 73 -2.65 -1.21 8.75
C VAL A 73 -2.19 -0.89 10.16
N CYS A 74 -1.35 0.13 10.29
CA CYS A 74 -0.92 0.64 11.59
C CYS A 74 -1.99 1.58 12.12
N LEU A 75 -2.50 1.27 13.31
CA LEU A 75 -3.50 2.04 14.02
C LEU A 75 -2.87 2.92 15.10
N ARG A 76 -3.49 4.07 15.38
CA ARG A 76 -3.02 5.01 16.40
C ARG A 76 -3.08 4.48 17.83
N ASN A 77 -3.78 3.37 18.07
CA ASN A 77 -3.83 2.68 19.35
C ASN A 77 -2.68 1.67 19.56
N GLY A 78 -1.69 1.65 18.66
CA GLY A 78 -0.52 0.78 18.76
C GLY A 78 -0.74 -0.64 18.23
N PHE A 79 -1.82 -0.89 17.49
CA PHE A 79 -2.00 -2.13 16.73
C PHE A 79 -1.47 -2.01 15.31
N ILE A 80 -0.89 -3.09 14.82
CA ILE A 80 -0.65 -3.33 13.39
C ILE A 80 -1.55 -4.50 13.00
N HIS A 81 -2.59 -4.22 12.21
CA HIS A 81 -3.48 -5.26 11.70
C HIS A 81 -2.98 -5.82 10.38
N HIS A 82 -3.02 -7.14 10.26
CA HIS A 82 -2.98 -7.86 8.99
C HIS A 82 -4.42 -7.97 8.46
N ILE A 83 -4.66 -7.43 7.28
CA ILE A 83 -5.99 -7.44 6.65
C ILE A 83 -5.85 -8.00 5.24
N SER A 84 -6.62 -9.02 4.86
CA SER A 84 -6.62 -9.52 3.48
C SER A 84 -7.31 -8.52 2.54
N TRP A 85 -7.10 -8.62 1.23
CA TRP A 85 -7.81 -7.78 0.25
C TRP A 85 -9.33 -7.99 0.26
N GLU A 86 -9.80 -9.12 0.78
CA GLU A 86 -11.21 -9.45 1.02
C GLU A 86 -11.74 -8.89 2.34
N GLY A 87 -10.91 -8.20 3.13
CA GLY A 87 -11.27 -7.53 4.37
C GLY A 87 -11.17 -8.35 5.64
N GLN A 88 -10.62 -9.57 5.58
CA GLN A 88 -10.48 -10.41 6.76
C GLN A 88 -9.30 -9.94 7.62
N VAL A 89 -9.57 -9.58 8.87
CA VAL A 89 -8.53 -9.24 9.84
C VAL A 89 -7.95 -10.54 10.41
N ARG A 90 -6.66 -10.78 10.20
CA ARG A 90 -5.96 -11.93 10.74
C ARG A 90 -5.37 -11.60 12.09
N ALA A 91 -6.09 -11.98 13.15
CA ALA A 91 -5.76 -11.61 14.52
C ALA A 91 -4.45 -12.26 15.02
N ASP A 92 -4.17 -13.48 14.57
CA ASP A 92 -2.95 -14.25 14.82
C ASP A 92 -1.69 -13.59 14.26
N TYR A 93 -1.81 -12.90 13.11
CA TYR A 93 -0.73 -12.12 12.51
C TYR A 93 -0.76 -10.65 12.90
N SER A 94 -1.77 -10.19 13.65
CA SER A 94 -1.86 -8.81 14.11
C SER A 94 -0.96 -8.59 15.32
N ILE A 95 -0.24 -7.47 15.33
CA ILE A 95 0.75 -7.16 16.37
C ILE A 95 0.22 -6.03 17.23
N LYS A 96 0.20 -6.22 18.54
CA LYS A 96 0.05 -5.13 19.51
C LYS A 96 1.45 -4.69 19.93
N LEU A 97 1.85 -3.48 19.57
CA LEU A 97 3.21 -2.97 19.83
C LEU A 97 3.60 -3.03 21.31
N SER A 98 2.65 -2.80 22.22
CA SER A 98 2.90 -2.88 23.66
C SER A 98 3.21 -4.30 24.18
N ALA A 99 2.90 -5.33 23.40
CA ALA A 99 3.15 -6.73 23.76
C ALA A 99 4.46 -7.28 23.16
N VAL A 100 5.17 -6.47 22.36
CA VAL A 100 6.42 -6.89 21.73
C VAL A 100 7.58 -6.74 22.71
N PRO A 101 8.37 -7.81 23.02
CA PRO A 101 9.32 -7.82 24.14
C PRO A 101 10.35 -6.69 24.15
N PHE A 102 10.92 -6.33 22.99
CA PHE A 102 11.92 -5.26 22.90
C PHE A 102 11.35 -3.85 23.14
N ALA A 103 10.02 -3.69 23.16
CA ALA A 103 9.41 -2.41 23.54
C ALA A 103 9.66 -2.06 25.01
N HIS A 104 9.98 -3.05 25.86
CA HIS A 104 10.30 -2.84 27.27
C HIS A 104 11.80 -2.61 27.50
N ASP A 105 12.66 -3.24 26.69
CA ASP A 105 14.13 -3.13 26.83
C ASP A 105 14.69 -1.76 26.40
N GLN A 106 14.00 -1.05 25.49
CA GLN A 106 14.37 0.33 25.08
C GLN A 106 14.26 1.35 26.22
N LEU A 107 13.51 1.07 27.30
CA LEU A 107 13.39 1.96 28.46
C LEU A 107 14.57 1.84 29.44
N GLN A 108 15.46 0.84 29.27
CA GLN A 108 16.62 0.63 30.14
C GLN A 108 17.93 1.26 29.64
N SER A 109 17.94 1.94 28.49
CA SER A 109 19.14 2.70 28.06
C SER A 109 19.27 4.01 28.86
N LYS A 110 19.61 3.92 30.15
CA LYS A 110 20.05 5.09 30.93
C LYS A 110 21.54 5.36 30.68
N ARG A 111 21.79 6.63 30.34
CA ARG A 111 23.06 7.35 30.09
C ARG A 111 24.28 6.83 30.86
N SER A 112 25.27 6.32 30.14
CA SER A 112 26.64 6.16 30.64
C SER A 112 27.40 7.50 30.53
N PHE A 113 27.60 8.11 31.71
CA PHE A 113 28.69 8.98 32.14
C PHE A 113 29.01 10.25 31.33
N PHE A 114 28.63 11.41 31.87
CA PHE A 114 29.36 12.67 31.65
C PHE A 114 30.65 12.62 32.47
N CYS A 115 31.78 12.97 31.83
CA CYS A 115 33.08 13.21 32.45
C CYS A 115 33.05 14.35 33.47
#